data_AF-A0A7W1RT59-F1
#
_entry.id   AF-A0A7W1RT59-F1
#
_cell.length_a   1.000
_cell.length_b   1.000
_cell.length_c   1.000
_cell.angle_alpha   90.00
_cell.angle_beta   90.00
_cell.angle_gamma   90.00
#
_symmetry.space_group_name_H-M   'P 1'
#
loop_
_entity.id
_entity.type
_entity.pdbx_description
1 polymer ?
#
loop_
_entity_poly.entity_id
_entity_poly.type
_entity_poly.pdbx_seq_one_letter_code
_entity_poly.pdbx_strand_id
1 'polypeptide(L)'
;MTEQLLASRDQRRLATLVPVSALALFAGLLPASAEARIFGSEPIPISVGPNGEPANGPSGGGSVSGDNRLGRLVGFHSAASNLVGGDSNGAYDVFVWSRPGGQAGLSLKQSARPAGRLARVSVSSSGAEANGASVNPSVDGSLRSGPRCVAFQSSASNLASGDRDATSDVFVRDLGRNQTYLVSRGVGAAAT
;
A
#
# COMPACT_ATOMS: atom_id res chain seq x y z
N MET A 1 -38.68 -72.62 -48.05
CA MET A 1 -38.75 -72.39 -46.59
C MET A 1 -38.44 -70.92 -46.36
N THR A 2 -39.53 -70.14 -46.20
CA THR A 2 -39.67 -68.79 -45.60
C THR A 2 -38.79 -67.64 -46.12
N GLU A 3 -39.31 -66.70 -46.94
CA GLU A 3 -40.20 -65.55 -46.59
C GLU A 3 -39.41 -64.43 -45.86
N GLN A 4 -39.49 -63.12 -46.14
CA GLN A 4 -40.43 -62.29 -46.90
C GLN A 4 -39.97 -60.80 -46.90
N LEU A 5 -40.43 -60.02 -47.91
CA LEU A 5 -40.85 -58.59 -47.85
C LEU A 5 -39.83 -57.47 -47.55
N LEU A 6 -39.92 -56.22 -48.04
CA LEU A 6 -40.70 -55.47 -49.06
C LEU A 6 -40.09 -54.04 -49.13
N ALA A 7 -40.34 -53.33 -50.23
CA ALA A 7 -40.49 -51.87 -50.37
C ALA A 7 -39.25 -50.95 -50.18
N SER A 8 -38.65 -50.42 -51.26
CA SER A 8 -39.05 -49.24 -52.04
C SER A 8 -39.13 -47.91 -51.26
N ARG A 9 -38.16 -46.99 -51.50
CA ARG A 9 -38.41 -45.55 -51.62
C ARG A 9 -37.22 -44.84 -52.28
N ASP A 10 -37.40 -44.58 -53.57
CA ASP A 10 -37.06 -43.35 -54.30
C ASP A 10 -36.51 -42.18 -53.47
N GLN A 11 -35.42 -41.54 -53.92
CA GLN A 11 -35.49 -40.29 -54.70
C GLN A 11 -34.09 -39.77 -55.07
N ARG A 12 -33.81 -39.76 -56.38
CA ARG A 12 -32.77 -38.90 -56.98
C ARG A 12 -33.25 -37.44 -56.96
N ARG A 13 -32.42 -36.48 -56.50
CA ARG A 13 -32.25 -35.18 -57.18
C ARG A 13 -30.85 -34.60 -56.92
N LEU A 14 -30.21 -34.25 -58.03
CA LEU A 14 -28.90 -33.64 -58.19
C LEU A 14 -28.95 -32.11 -58.04
N ALA A 15 -27.79 -31.54 -57.69
CA ALA A 15 -27.32 -30.15 -57.86
C ALA A 15 -28.04 -29.08 -57.02
N THR A 16 -27.34 -28.15 -56.35
CA THR A 16 -26.60 -27.06 -57.02
C THR A 16 -25.58 -26.43 -56.05
N LEU A 17 -24.35 -26.23 -56.52
CA LEU A 17 -23.32 -25.39 -55.90
C LEU A 17 -23.63 -23.91 -56.14
N VAL A 18 -23.48 -23.06 -55.11
CA VAL A 18 -23.38 -21.60 -55.27
C VAL A 18 -22.06 -21.17 -54.62
N PRO A 19 -21.10 -20.55 -55.34
CA PRO A 19 -19.94 -19.95 -54.71
C PRO A 19 -20.29 -18.50 -54.31
N VAL A 20 -20.01 -18.13 -53.06
CA VAL A 20 -19.95 -16.72 -52.68
C VAL A 20 -18.57 -16.47 -52.08
N SER A 21 -17.73 -15.85 -52.90
CA SER A 21 -16.50 -15.22 -52.50
C SER A 21 -16.84 -14.06 -51.56
N ALA A 22 -16.49 -14.17 -50.28
CA ALA A 22 -16.49 -13.04 -49.36
C ALA A 22 -15.05 -12.83 -48.85
N LEU A 23 -14.40 -11.83 -49.43
CA LEU A 23 -13.13 -11.28 -48.97
C LEU A 23 -13.40 -10.54 -47.64
N ALA A 24 -13.28 -11.23 -46.51
CA ALA A 24 -13.31 -10.57 -45.21
C ALA A 24 -11.89 -10.12 -44.85
N LEU A 25 -11.59 -8.87 -45.17
CA LEU A 25 -10.43 -8.13 -44.68
C LEU A 25 -10.63 -7.88 -43.17
N PHE A 26 -10.32 -8.85 -42.32
CA PHE A 26 -10.15 -8.57 -40.89
C PHE A 26 -8.77 -7.96 -40.68
N ALA A 27 -8.68 -6.65 -40.91
CA ALA A 27 -7.74 -5.82 -40.16
C ALA A 27 -8.19 -5.88 -38.70
N GLY A 28 -7.78 -6.95 -38.01
CA GLY A 28 -7.93 -7.06 -36.57
C GLY A 28 -7.15 -5.92 -35.95
N LEU A 29 -7.86 -4.82 -35.66
CA LEU A 29 -7.39 -3.81 -34.75
C LEU A 29 -7.19 -4.53 -33.42
N LEU A 30 -5.97 -4.95 -33.12
CA LEU A 30 -5.61 -5.25 -31.75
C LEU A 30 -5.92 -3.97 -30.99
N PRO A 31 -6.80 -3.96 -29.97
CA PRO A 31 -6.76 -2.85 -29.03
C PRO A 31 -5.38 -2.95 -28.36
N ALA A 32 -4.44 -2.14 -28.83
CA ALA A 32 -3.21 -1.87 -28.10
C ALA A 32 -3.62 -1.10 -26.85
N SER A 33 -3.93 -1.85 -25.79
CA SER A 33 -4.00 -1.30 -24.45
C SER A 33 -3.46 -2.34 -23.49
N ALA A 34 -2.21 -2.75 -23.73
CA ALA A 34 -1.36 -3.21 -22.65
C ALA A 34 -0.97 -2.00 -21.78
N GLU A 35 -1.96 -1.40 -21.12
CA GLU A 35 -1.64 -0.56 -20.00
C GLU A 35 -1.29 -1.52 -18.86
N ALA A 36 0.00 -1.69 -18.61
CA ALA A 36 0.47 -2.17 -17.33
C ALA A 36 0.01 -1.13 -16.29
N ARG A 37 -1.26 -1.21 -15.86
CA ARG A 37 -1.81 -0.40 -14.77
C ARG A 37 -1.27 -0.96 -13.48
N ILE A 38 -0.02 -0.61 -13.22
CA ILE A 38 0.69 -0.98 -12.01
C ILE A 38 -0.04 -0.41 -10.78
N PHE A 39 -0.80 0.66 -10.94
CA PHE A 39 -1.72 1.16 -9.93
C PHE A 39 -3.02 1.43 -10.66
N GLY A 40 -4.16 0.95 -10.13
CA GLY A 40 -5.47 1.28 -10.69
C GLY A 40 -5.64 2.79 -10.87
N SER A 41 -6.62 3.23 -11.66
CA SER A 41 -6.88 4.66 -11.88
C SER A 41 -7.50 5.36 -10.68
N GLU A 42 -7.90 4.63 -9.64
CA GLU A 42 -8.46 5.17 -8.41
C GLU A 42 -7.36 5.35 -7.35
N PRO A 43 -7.20 6.56 -6.78
CA PRO A 43 -6.34 6.78 -5.63
C PRO A 43 -6.77 5.91 -4.44
N ILE A 44 -5.80 5.37 -3.70
CA ILE A 44 -6.05 4.63 -2.46
C ILE A 44 -5.89 5.59 -1.29
N PRO A 45 -6.94 5.84 -0.48
CA PRO A 45 -6.79 6.61 0.74
C PRO A 45 -6.02 5.78 1.77
N ILE A 46 -4.90 6.31 2.27
CA ILE A 46 -4.04 5.63 3.25
C ILE A 46 -4.15 6.24 4.66
N SER A 47 -4.67 7.46 4.78
CA SER A 47 -4.98 8.14 6.03
C SER A 47 -6.46 7.91 6.39
N VAL A 48 -6.81 6.64 6.61
CA VAL A 48 -8.15 6.21 7.02
C VAL A 48 -8.03 5.38 8.28
N GLY A 49 -9.05 5.47 9.14
CA GLY A 49 -9.11 4.67 10.35
C GLY A 49 -9.33 3.18 10.06
N PRO A 50 -9.29 2.32 11.10
CA PRO A 50 -9.32 0.87 10.96
C PRO A 50 -10.52 0.31 10.17
N ASN A 51 -11.65 1.03 10.12
CA ASN A 51 -12.85 0.62 9.38
C ASN A 51 -13.09 1.46 8.12
N GLY A 52 -12.10 2.24 7.68
CA GLY A 52 -12.17 3.05 6.45
C GLY A 52 -12.75 4.45 6.64
N GLU A 53 -13.06 4.84 7.87
CA GLU A 53 -13.47 6.21 8.18
C GLU A 53 -12.39 7.23 7.79
N PRO A 54 -12.77 8.40 7.24
CA PRO A 54 -11.83 9.47 6.97
C PRO A 54 -11.13 9.95 8.25
N ALA A 55 -9.88 10.39 8.11
CA ALA A 55 -9.16 11.11 9.14
C ALA A 55 -10.00 12.29 9.68
N ASN A 56 -10.13 12.40 11.00
CA ASN A 56 -10.83 13.51 11.66
C ASN A 56 -9.93 14.75 11.91
N GLY A 57 -8.76 14.80 11.26
CA GLY A 57 -7.76 15.84 11.38
C GLY A 57 -6.86 15.93 10.14
N PRO A 58 -6.10 17.04 10.01
CA PRO A 58 -5.21 17.24 8.88
C PRO A 58 -4.08 16.20 8.83
N SER A 59 -3.65 15.85 7.61
CA SER A 59 -2.51 14.96 7.35
C SER A 59 -1.55 15.60 6.35
N GLY A 60 -0.24 15.33 6.47
CA GLY A 60 0.78 15.97 5.64
C GLY A 60 2.14 15.29 5.70
N GLY A 61 3.14 15.92 5.04
CA GLY A 61 4.55 15.51 5.09
C GLY A 61 4.81 14.08 4.61
N GLY A 62 4.21 13.68 3.49
CA GLY A 62 4.35 12.33 2.96
C GLY A 62 5.78 11.96 2.57
N SER A 63 6.18 10.72 2.84
CA SER A 63 7.44 10.10 2.43
C SER A 63 7.19 8.68 1.95
N VAL A 64 7.83 8.25 0.87
CA VAL A 64 7.70 6.90 0.32
C VAL A 64 9.05 6.18 0.35
N SER A 65 9.04 4.87 0.63
CA SER A 65 10.26 4.07 0.62
C SER A 65 10.93 4.05 -0.76
N GLY A 66 12.22 4.39 -0.83
CA GLY A 66 13.04 4.40 -2.05
C GLY A 66 13.47 3.01 -2.55
N ASP A 67 12.67 1.96 -2.34
CA ASP A 67 13.05 0.57 -2.62
C ASP A 67 12.81 0.13 -4.07
N ASN A 68 12.32 1.04 -4.94
CA ASN A 68 11.85 0.81 -6.32
C ASN A 68 10.91 -0.41 -6.45
N ARG A 69 10.27 -0.82 -5.35
CA ARG A 69 9.28 -1.90 -5.28
C ARG A 69 7.90 -1.32 -5.05
N LEU A 70 7.58 -0.25 -5.78
CA LEU A 70 6.23 0.30 -5.88
C LEU A 70 5.72 0.91 -4.57
N GLY A 71 6.63 1.45 -3.74
CA GLY A 71 6.31 2.11 -2.47
C GLY A 71 5.76 1.15 -1.43
N ARG A 72 6.60 0.25 -0.91
CA ARG A 72 6.18 -0.71 0.13
C ARG A 72 5.71 -0.03 1.41
N LEU A 73 6.33 1.08 1.78
CA LEU A 73 5.97 1.88 2.94
C LEU A 73 5.72 3.33 2.50
N VAL A 74 4.67 3.93 3.06
CA VAL A 74 4.39 5.36 2.96
C VAL A 74 4.25 5.92 4.37
N GLY A 75 5.16 6.81 4.75
CA GLY A 75 5.11 7.58 5.99
C GLY A 75 4.39 8.91 5.78
N PHE A 76 3.66 9.36 6.79
CA PHE A 76 3.04 10.69 6.83
C PHE A 76 2.81 11.07 8.31
N HIS A 77 2.57 12.35 8.58
CA HIS A 77 2.09 12.77 9.89
C HIS A 77 0.61 13.16 9.83
N SER A 78 -0.09 13.06 10.95
CA SER A 78 -1.50 13.43 11.06
C SER A 78 -1.85 13.89 12.47
N ALA A 79 -2.76 14.86 12.58
CA ALA A 79 -3.38 15.26 13.85
C ALA A 79 -4.71 14.52 14.10
N ALA A 80 -5.03 13.51 13.30
CA ALA A 80 -6.26 12.75 13.40
C ALA A 80 -6.18 11.67 14.49
N SER A 81 -7.08 11.74 15.47
CA SER A 81 -7.16 10.80 16.59
C SER A 81 -7.87 9.48 16.26
N ASN A 82 -8.34 9.30 15.04
CA ASN A 82 -9.10 8.12 14.63
C ASN A 82 -8.37 7.21 13.62
N LEU A 83 -7.09 7.46 13.32
CA LEU A 83 -6.33 6.64 12.36
C LEU A 83 -5.95 5.26 12.90
N VAL A 84 -5.70 5.16 14.20
CA VAL A 84 -5.46 3.90 14.92
C VAL A 84 -6.12 3.97 16.29
N GLY A 85 -6.43 2.82 16.88
CA GLY A 85 -6.95 2.78 18.25
C GLY A 85 -5.92 3.28 19.26
N GLY A 86 -6.37 3.99 20.30
CA GLY A 86 -5.51 4.49 21.38
C GLY A 86 -4.71 5.75 21.01
N ASP A 87 -5.17 6.54 20.03
CA ASP A 87 -4.73 7.93 19.86
C ASP A 87 -5.39 8.82 20.90
N SER A 88 -4.60 9.36 21.81
CA SER A 88 -5.12 10.11 22.97
C SER A 88 -4.32 11.34 23.34
N ASN A 89 -3.18 11.57 22.70
CA ASN A 89 -2.27 12.67 23.05
C ASN A 89 -2.73 14.04 22.49
N GLY A 90 -3.65 14.06 21.53
CA GLY A 90 -4.10 15.30 20.88
C GLY A 90 -3.01 16.03 20.09
N ALA A 91 -1.96 15.31 19.67
CA ALA A 91 -0.81 15.86 18.97
C ALA A 91 -0.73 15.32 17.54
N TYR A 92 0.17 15.89 16.73
CA TYR A 92 0.54 15.24 15.47
C TYR A 92 1.31 13.95 15.78
N ASP A 93 0.94 12.88 15.11
CA ASP A 93 1.64 11.61 15.15
C ASP A 93 2.17 11.23 13.78
N VAL A 94 3.26 10.47 13.77
CA VAL A 94 3.83 9.88 12.55
C VAL A 94 3.26 8.49 12.37
N PHE A 95 2.70 8.24 11.19
CA PHE A 95 2.14 6.97 10.79
C PHE A 95 2.92 6.40 9.60
N VAL A 96 2.92 5.07 9.49
CA VAL A 96 3.35 4.36 8.29
C VAL A 96 2.24 3.44 7.83
N TRP A 97 1.88 3.61 6.57
CA TRP A 97 1.06 2.66 5.83
C TRP A 97 1.98 1.68 5.10
N SER A 98 1.75 0.39 5.30
CA SER A 98 2.45 -0.69 4.60
C SER A 98 1.55 -1.34 3.57
N ARG A 99 2.07 -1.47 2.35
CA ARG A 99 1.40 -2.16 1.25
C ARG A 99 1.23 -3.66 1.56
N PRO A 100 0.07 -4.28 1.27
CA PRO A 100 -0.14 -5.72 1.39
C PRO A 100 0.84 -6.49 0.50
N GLY A 101 1.36 -7.61 1.00
CA GLY A 101 2.22 -8.50 0.22
C GLY A 101 1.44 -9.39 -0.76
N GLY A 102 2.08 -9.76 -1.88
CA GLY A 102 1.59 -10.71 -2.88
C GLY A 102 2.68 -11.07 -3.91
N GLN A 103 2.67 -12.31 -4.42
CA GLN A 103 3.67 -12.88 -5.36
C GLN A 103 3.55 -12.34 -6.80
N ALA A 104 2.37 -11.89 -7.18
CA ALA A 104 2.12 -11.20 -8.45
C ALA A 104 1.77 -9.75 -8.13
N GLY A 105 2.26 -8.82 -8.93
CA GLY A 105 2.02 -7.39 -8.74
C GLY A 105 0.55 -7.05 -8.48
N LEU A 106 0.36 -6.01 -7.66
CA LEU A 106 -0.44 -4.84 -8.04
C LEU A 106 -1.95 -4.98 -8.20
N SER A 107 -2.51 -6.14 -7.88
CA SER A 107 -3.96 -6.25 -7.73
C SER A 107 -4.34 -5.98 -6.29
N LEU A 108 -4.55 -4.71 -5.96
CA LEU A 108 -5.38 -4.37 -4.80
C LEU A 108 -6.80 -4.78 -5.18
N LYS A 109 -7.16 -6.05 -4.92
CA LYS A 109 -8.56 -6.46 -5.09
C LYS A 109 -9.40 -5.50 -4.26
N GLN A 110 -10.37 -4.89 -4.93
CA GLN A 110 -11.38 -3.96 -4.41
C GLN A 110 -12.27 -4.69 -3.39
N SER A 111 -11.71 -5.13 -2.28
CA SER A 111 -12.45 -5.83 -1.23
C SER A 111 -12.33 -5.02 0.03
N ALA A 112 -13.29 -4.12 0.27
CA ALA A 112 -13.85 -3.56 1.51
C ALA A 112 -12.98 -3.38 2.78
N ARG A 113 -11.66 -3.55 2.69
CA ARG A 113 -10.67 -3.43 3.75
C ARG A 113 -9.63 -2.43 3.28
N PRO A 114 -9.05 -1.63 4.19
CA PRO A 114 -7.94 -0.75 3.84
C PRO A 114 -6.90 -1.59 3.10
N ALA A 115 -6.50 -1.11 1.93
CA ALA A 115 -5.65 -1.84 1.01
C ALA A 115 -4.18 -1.92 1.50
N GLY A 116 -3.95 -2.08 2.81
CA GLY A 116 -2.68 -2.01 3.53
C GLY A 116 -2.88 -2.02 5.06
N ARG A 117 -1.77 -2.02 5.80
CA ARG A 117 -1.78 -1.92 7.27
C ARG A 117 -1.23 -0.56 7.68
N LEU A 118 -1.99 0.18 8.49
CA LEU A 118 -1.56 1.45 9.08
C LEU A 118 -1.04 1.21 10.50
N ALA A 119 0.04 1.89 10.88
CA ALA A 119 0.60 1.83 12.23
C ALA A 119 1.16 3.20 12.65
N ARG A 120 0.97 3.57 13.93
CA ARG A 120 1.69 4.70 14.54
C ARG A 120 3.15 4.32 14.76
N VAL A 121 4.05 5.21 14.37
CA VAL A 121 5.51 5.06 14.40
C VAL A 121 6.15 5.94 15.47
N SER A 122 5.52 7.08 15.79
CA SER A 122 5.86 7.96 16.93
C SER A 122 5.50 7.31 18.27
N VAL A 123 6.13 6.19 18.56
CA VAL A 123 5.97 5.44 19.81
C VAL A 123 7.33 5.06 20.38
N SER A 124 7.40 4.88 21.70
CA SER A 124 8.61 4.37 22.36
C SER A 124 8.90 2.92 21.98
N SER A 125 10.07 2.38 22.35
CA SER A 125 10.37 0.95 22.17
C SER A 125 9.38 0.00 22.87
N SER A 126 8.67 0.45 23.90
CA SER A 126 7.60 -0.31 24.56
C SER A 126 6.22 -0.12 23.92
N GLY A 127 6.11 0.69 22.87
CA GLY A 127 4.85 1.02 22.19
C GLY A 127 4.04 2.13 22.87
N ALA A 128 4.63 2.85 23.83
CA ALA A 128 3.93 4.00 24.45
C ALA A 128 3.82 5.16 23.45
N GLU A 129 2.66 5.80 23.41
CA GLU A 129 2.38 6.98 22.58
C GLU A 129 3.32 8.14 22.94
N ALA A 130 3.77 8.88 21.93
CA ALA A 130 4.51 10.12 22.11
C ALA A 130 3.69 11.11 22.96
N ASN A 131 4.31 11.70 23.99
CA ASN A 131 3.69 12.76 24.80
C ASN A 131 3.84 14.18 24.18
N GLY A 132 4.26 14.25 22.91
CA GLY A 132 4.51 15.48 22.17
C GLY A 132 4.35 15.26 20.67
N ALA A 133 4.32 16.35 19.91
CA ALA A 133 4.07 16.30 18.47
C ALA A 133 5.24 15.67 17.71
N SER A 134 4.91 14.81 16.74
CA SER A 134 5.85 14.14 15.85
C SER A 134 5.53 14.42 14.39
N VAL A 135 6.51 14.86 13.61
CA VAL A 135 6.31 15.38 12.24
C VAL A 135 7.46 15.00 11.30
N ASN A 136 7.30 15.33 10.02
CA ASN A 136 8.31 15.20 8.96
C ASN A 136 8.97 13.80 8.88
N PRO A 137 8.20 12.73 8.60
CA PRO A 137 8.78 11.41 8.43
C PRO A 137 9.66 11.31 7.20
N SER A 138 10.68 10.47 7.29
CA SER A 138 11.51 10.01 6.20
C SER A 138 11.65 8.50 6.28
N VAL A 139 11.25 7.80 5.23
CA VAL A 139 11.26 6.33 5.16
C VAL A 139 12.48 5.87 4.38
N ASP A 140 13.22 4.89 4.91
CA ASP A 140 14.35 4.30 4.21
C ASP A 140 13.90 3.48 2.97
N GLY A 141 14.88 3.07 2.17
CA GLY A 141 14.61 2.18 1.04
C GLY A 141 15.88 1.82 0.29
N SER A 142 15.95 0.57 -0.15
CA SER A 142 17.02 0.08 -1.01
C SER A 142 16.49 -0.95 -2.00
N LEU A 143 17.14 -1.02 -3.16
CA LEU A 143 16.93 -2.12 -4.10
C LEU A 143 17.35 -3.48 -3.52
N ARG A 144 18.24 -3.51 -2.52
CA ARG A 144 18.83 -4.75 -2.00
C ARG A 144 18.14 -5.30 -0.76
N SER A 145 17.53 -4.43 0.04
CA SER A 145 16.84 -4.78 1.29
C SER A 145 15.48 -4.08 1.36
N GLY A 146 14.49 -4.73 1.97
CA GLY A 146 13.20 -4.09 2.23
C GLY A 146 13.34 -2.92 3.21
N PRO A 147 12.50 -1.87 3.08
CA PRO A 147 12.53 -0.73 3.99
C PRO A 147 12.12 -1.17 5.41
N ARG A 148 12.75 -0.57 6.41
CA ARG A 148 12.65 -0.95 7.83
C ARG A 148 12.70 0.24 8.77
N CYS A 149 13.33 1.34 8.37
CA CYS A 149 13.62 2.46 9.24
C CYS A 149 12.81 3.69 8.86
N VAL A 150 12.31 4.40 9.86
CA VAL A 150 11.61 5.67 9.69
C VAL A 150 12.26 6.70 10.60
N ALA A 151 12.87 7.71 10.01
CA ALA A 151 13.32 8.89 10.75
C ALA A 151 12.17 9.90 10.87
N PHE A 152 12.08 10.63 11.98
CA PHE A 152 11.10 11.68 12.18
C PHE A 152 11.56 12.68 13.24
N GLN A 153 10.95 13.86 13.26
CA GLN A 153 11.16 14.87 14.29
C GLN A 153 10.09 14.71 15.37
N SER A 154 10.43 14.92 16.64
CA SER A 154 9.46 14.89 17.73
C SER A 154 9.85 15.78 18.89
N SER A 155 8.86 16.45 19.50
CA SER A 155 9.02 17.20 20.76
C SER A 155 8.71 16.36 22.00
N ALA A 156 8.65 15.03 21.87
CA ALA A 156 8.19 14.12 22.91
C ALA A 156 9.34 13.59 23.76
N SER A 157 9.29 13.84 25.07
CA SER A 157 10.32 13.45 26.04
C SER A 157 10.32 11.97 26.42
N ASN A 158 9.40 11.16 25.88
CA ASN A 158 9.16 9.78 26.30
C ASN A 158 9.44 8.73 25.21
N LEU A 159 10.00 9.12 24.07
CA LEU A 159 10.21 8.21 22.93
C LEU A 159 11.47 7.34 23.06
N ALA A 160 12.52 7.85 23.69
CA ALA A 160 13.76 7.11 23.89
C ALA A 160 14.39 7.41 25.25
N SER A 161 15.04 6.41 25.83
CA SER A 161 15.71 6.56 27.13
C SER A 161 16.81 7.61 27.06
N GLY A 162 16.72 8.67 27.88
CA GLY A 162 17.73 9.71 27.98
C GLY A 162 17.40 11.00 27.21
N ASP A 163 16.30 11.01 26.46
CA ASP A 163 15.58 12.26 26.19
C ASP A 163 14.85 12.71 27.46
N ARG A 164 14.86 14.00 27.76
CA ARG A 164 14.32 14.56 29.02
C ARG A 164 13.62 15.90 28.87
N ASP A 165 13.58 16.48 27.67
CA ASP A 165 12.97 17.79 27.47
C ASP A 165 11.96 17.76 26.32
N ALA A 166 11.31 18.90 26.07
CA ALA A 166 10.28 19.03 25.04
C ALA A 166 10.81 19.71 23.77
N THR A 167 12.12 19.74 23.59
CA THR A 167 12.76 20.27 22.39
C THR A 167 12.55 19.28 21.24
N SER A 168 12.41 19.80 20.03
CA SER A 168 12.29 18.94 18.86
C SER A 168 13.60 18.23 18.59
N ASP A 169 13.57 16.90 18.65
CA ASP A 169 14.67 15.99 18.41
C ASP A 169 14.41 15.11 17.18
N VAL A 170 15.46 14.50 16.64
CA VAL A 170 15.37 13.52 15.55
C VAL A 170 15.44 12.11 16.13
N PHE A 171 14.43 11.31 15.81
CA PHE A 171 14.33 9.92 16.18
C PHE A 171 14.36 9.02 14.96
N VAL A 172 14.79 7.77 15.15
CA VAL A 172 14.66 6.69 14.17
C VAL A 172 13.92 5.52 14.81
N ARG A 173 12.82 5.09 14.18
CA ARG A 173 12.12 3.85 14.49
C ARG A 173 12.59 2.73 13.57
N ASP A 174 13.13 1.65 14.14
CA ASP A 174 13.33 0.37 13.46
C ASP A 174 12.05 -0.47 13.58
N LEU A 175 11.29 -0.56 12.49
CA LEU A 175 10.02 -1.27 12.42
C LEU A 175 10.15 -2.79 12.60
N GLY A 176 11.32 -3.36 12.27
CA GLY A 176 11.55 -4.80 12.38
C GLY A 176 12.07 -5.23 13.75
N ARG A 177 12.53 -4.30 14.59
CA ARG A 177 12.94 -4.56 15.99
C ARG A 177 12.02 -3.93 17.01
N ASN A 178 11.09 -3.09 16.58
CA ASN A 178 10.25 -2.26 17.46
C ASN A 178 11.09 -1.42 18.42
N GLN A 179 12.14 -0.79 17.91
CA GLN A 179 13.03 0.06 18.70
C GLN A 179 13.00 1.49 18.20
N THR A 180 12.95 2.45 19.12
CA THR A 180 13.05 3.88 18.85
C THR A 180 14.34 4.43 19.43
N TYR A 181 15.13 5.11 18.60
CA TYR A 181 16.41 5.67 18.96
C TYR A 181 16.38 7.19 18.82
N LEU A 182 16.84 7.92 19.83
CA LEU A 182 17.18 9.33 19.72
C LEU A 182 18.53 9.45 18.98
N VAL A 183 18.56 10.11 17.83
CA VAL A 183 19.75 10.21 16.96
C VAL A 183 20.31 11.63 16.84
N SER A 184 19.60 12.66 17.33
CA SER A 184 20.07 14.07 17.38
C SER A 184 20.88 14.42 18.63
N ARG A 185 21.44 13.43 19.35
CA ARG A 185 22.26 13.73 20.53
C ARG A 185 23.50 14.51 20.13
N GLY A 186 23.75 15.62 20.82
CA GLY A 186 25.03 16.30 20.74
C GLY A 186 26.18 15.34 21.06
N VAL A 187 27.24 15.38 20.26
CA VAL A 187 28.52 14.75 20.60
C VAL A 187 29.22 15.63 21.64
N GLY A 188 29.01 15.35 22.92
CA GLY A 188 29.71 16.03 24.01
C GLY A 188 29.49 15.35 25.37
N ALA A 189 30.56 15.26 26.16
CA ALA A 189 30.41 15.02 27.60
C ALA A 189 29.62 16.20 28.19
N ALA A 190 28.83 15.95 29.26
CA ALA A 190 28.25 17.02 30.03
C ALA A 190 29.36 18.04 30.36
N ALA A 191 29.17 19.30 29.97
CA ALA A 191 30.08 20.36 30.36
C ALA A 191 30.13 20.36 31.89
N THR A 192 31.31 20.09 32.44
CA THR A 192 31.64 20.17 33.87
C THR A 192 31.72 21.61 34.32
#